data_AF-A0A1I5LAL1-F1
#
_entry.id   AF-A0A1I5LAL1-F1
#
_cell.length_a   1.000
_cell.length_b   1.000
_cell.length_c   1.000
_cell.angle_alpha   90.00
_cell.angle_beta   90.00
_cell.angle_gamma   90.00
#
_symmetry.space_group_name_H-M   'P 1'
#
loop_
_entity.id
_entity.type
_entity.pdbx_description
1 polymer ?
#
loop_
_entity_poly.entity_id
_entity_poly.type
_entity_poly.pdbx_seq_one_letter_code
_entity_poly.pdbx_strand_id
1 'polypeptide(L)'
;MGRRKKYSADHRADTRGDGLIGLPKVVHKSEAYRSLDLYGRAVLLAILSRFNGYNNGQIGCSYRELGEDLGNQNYSRIARAIADTIERGLLDIAAESIWKERHSRQYRLTFISSGSPPFIKPATNEYRDWPRKNGVDHVSADASTSAEGGSAGSKMSAEAMSAVETAKARKTAKVV
;
A
#
# COMPACT_ATOMS: atom_id res chain seq x y z
N MET A 1 -9.25 26.17 -48.68
CA MET A 1 -9.01 25.21 -47.59
C MET A 1 -10.34 24.88 -46.93
N GLY A 2 -10.80 23.63 -46.96
CA GLY A 2 -12.08 23.23 -46.38
C GLY A 2 -12.05 23.20 -44.85
N ARG A 3 -13.04 23.82 -44.19
CA ARG A 3 -13.25 23.73 -42.74
C ARG A 3 -13.48 22.26 -42.36
N ARG A 4 -12.59 21.69 -41.53
CA ARG A 4 -12.79 20.36 -40.94
C ARG A 4 -14.13 20.35 -40.17
N LYS A 5 -15.03 19.46 -40.57
CA LYS A 5 -16.31 19.22 -39.88
C LYS A 5 -15.99 18.70 -38.47
N LYS A 6 -16.40 19.42 -37.43
CA LYS A 6 -16.27 18.95 -36.05
C LYS A 6 -17.31 17.83 -35.86
N TYR A 7 -16.83 16.60 -35.76
CA TYR A 7 -17.66 15.49 -35.31
C TYR A 7 -17.98 15.72 -33.83
N SER A 8 -19.26 15.92 -33.51
CA SER A 8 -19.72 15.79 -32.13
C SER A 8 -19.78 14.31 -31.83
N ALA A 9 -19.20 13.88 -30.71
CA ALA A 9 -19.47 12.54 -30.21
C ALA A 9 -20.98 12.40 -29.95
N ASP A 10 -21.54 11.25 -30.34
CA ASP A 10 -22.96 10.93 -30.13
C ASP A 10 -23.28 10.79 -28.65
N HIS A 11 -22.31 10.35 -27.85
CA HIS A 11 -22.44 10.14 -26.42
C HIS A 11 -21.60 11.16 -25.65
N ARG A 12 -22.23 11.85 -24.71
CA ARG A 12 -21.58 12.80 -23.80
C ARG A 12 -21.81 12.34 -22.37
N ALA A 13 -20.74 12.30 -21.59
CA ALA A 13 -20.86 12.10 -20.16
C ALA A 13 -21.58 13.30 -19.54
N ASP A 14 -22.30 13.06 -18.45
CA ASP A 14 -22.74 14.16 -17.61
C ASP A 14 -21.52 14.75 -16.89
N THR A 15 -21.19 15.98 -17.25
CA THR A 15 -20.09 16.74 -16.66
C THR A 15 -20.60 17.92 -15.84
N ARG A 16 -21.87 17.93 -15.44
CA ARG A 16 -22.40 18.94 -14.52
C ARG A 16 -21.70 18.74 -13.16
N GLY A 17 -20.78 19.65 -12.81
CA GLY A 17 -19.94 19.57 -11.61
C GLY A 17 -18.46 19.48 -11.97
N ASP A 18 -17.72 18.57 -11.30
CA ASP A 18 -16.25 18.48 -11.37
C ASP A 18 -15.72 17.55 -12.49
N GLY A 19 -16.57 17.25 -13.49
CA GLY A 19 -16.18 16.43 -14.64
C GLY A 19 -16.14 14.92 -14.35
N LEU A 20 -15.20 14.21 -15.00
CA LEU A 20 -15.07 12.75 -14.91
C LEU A 20 -13.88 12.35 -14.04
N ILE A 21 -14.08 11.34 -13.20
CA ILE A 21 -12.99 10.66 -12.49
C ILE A 21 -12.19 9.82 -13.50
N GLY A 22 -11.03 10.31 -13.91
CA GLY A 22 -10.22 9.73 -14.98
C GLY A 22 -9.30 8.60 -14.54
N LEU A 23 -9.83 7.40 -14.25
CA LEU A 23 -8.99 6.21 -14.02
C LEU A 23 -8.48 5.64 -15.36
N PRO A 24 -7.16 5.60 -15.63
CA PRO A 24 -6.65 5.06 -16.89
C PRO A 24 -7.00 3.58 -17.04
N LYS A 25 -7.40 3.16 -18.25
CA LYS A 25 -7.76 1.76 -18.54
C LYS A 25 -6.62 0.78 -18.24
N VAL A 26 -5.36 1.21 -18.41
CA VAL A 26 -4.18 0.39 -18.08
C VAL A 26 -4.10 0.11 -16.58
N VAL A 27 -4.42 1.10 -15.74
CA VAL A 27 -4.46 0.94 -14.28
C VAL A 27 -5.63 0.05 -13.88
N HIS A 28 -6.82 0.30 -14.43
CA HIS A 28 -8.02 -0.53 -14.15
C HIS A 28 -7.83 -2.01 -14.53
N LYS A 29 -7.08 -2.28 -15.60
CA LYS A 29 -6.79 -3.65 -16.05
C LYS A 29 -5.59 -4.29 -15.35
N SER A 30 -4.84 -3.53 -14.55
CA SER A 30 -3.64 -4.03 -13.86
C SER A 30 -4.00 -5.05 -12.77
N GLU A 31 -3.06 -5.94 -12.48
CA GLU A 31 -3.21 -6.93 -11.41
C GLU A 31 -3.28 -6.26 -10.03
N ALA A 32 -2.47 -5.21 -9.81
CA ALA A 32 -2.55 -4.34 -8.64
C ALA A 32 -3.99 -3.89 -8.35
N TYR A 33 -4.64 -3.24 -9.32
CA TYR A 33 -6.01 -2.76 -9.12
C TYR A 33 -7.02 -3.90 -8.92
N ARG A 34 -6.87 -5.00 -9.67
CA ARG A 34 -7.78 -6.15 -9.57
C ARG A 34 -7.64 -6.90 -8.25
N SER A 35 -6.47 -6.89 -7.62
CA SER A 35 -6.22 -7.53 -6.33
C SER A 35 -6.71 -6.73 -5.11
N LEU A 36 -7.19 -5.49 -5.30
CA LEU A 36 -7.83 -4.71 -4.25
C LEU A 36 -9.23 -5.26 -3.93
N ASP A 37 -9.59 -5.24 -2.64
CA ASP A 37 -11.00 -5.35 -2.21
C ASP A 37 -11.83 -4.20 -2.81
N LEU A 38 -13.14 -4.43 -2.93
CA LEU A 38 -14.11 -3.43 -3.39
C LEU A 38 -13.98 -2.11 -2.62
N TYR A 39 -13.70 -2.18 -1.32
CA TYR A 39 -13.52 -0.98 -0.50
C TYR A 39 -12.22 -0.23 -0.83
N GLY A 40 -11.12 -0.95 -1.09
CA GLY A 40 -9.86 -0.36 -1.57
C GLY A 40 -10.03 0.35 -2.90
N ARG A 41 -10.78 -0.25 -3.83
CA ARG A 41 -11.11 0.38 -5.11
C ARG A 41 -11.94 1.65 -4.93
N ALA A 42 -12.92 1.64 -4.02
CA ALA A 42 -13.75 2.81 -3.72
C ALA A 42 -12.91 3.95 -3.09
N VAL A 43 -12.04 3.62 -2.14
CA VAL A 43 -11.10 4.58 -1.53
C VAL A 43 -10.18 5.21 -2.59
N LEU A 44 -9.60 4.41 -3.49
CA LEU A 44 -8.78 4.93 -4.59
C LEU A 44 -9.56 5.91 -5.47
N LEU A 45 -10.82 5.61 -5.80
CA LEU A 45 -11.66 6.51 -6.59
C LEU A 45 -12.02 7.79 -5.84
N ALA A 46 -12.26 7.73 -4.53
CA ALA A 46 -12.51 8.91 -3.69
C ALA A 46 -11.28 9.83 -3.58
N ILE A 47 -10.07 9.25 -3.53
CA ILE A 47 -8.84 10.06 -3.58
C ILE A 47 -8.65 10.63 -4.99
N LEU A 48 -8.93 9.84 -6.03
CA LEU A 48 -8.81 10.27 -7.42
C LEU A 48 -9.81 11.38 -7.79
N SER A 49 -11.01 11.41 -7.20
CA SER A 49 -11.98 12.49 -7.43
C SER A 49 -11.52 13.83 -6.88
N ARG A 50 -10.61 13.84 -5.91
CA ARG A 50 -9.97 15.06 -5.35
C ARG A 50 -8.80 15.57 -6.20
N PHE A 51 -8.39 14.81 -7.21
CA PHE A 51 -7.33 15.23 -8.12
C PHE A 51 -7.89 16.25 -9.13
N ASN A 52 -7.30 17.46 -9.15
CA ASN A 52 -7.78 18.57 -9.99
C ASN A 52 -6.92 18.82 -11.24
N GLY A 53 -6.00 17.90 -11.57
CA GLY A 53 -5.05 18.05 -12.68
C GLY A 53 -3.67 18.58 -12.26
N TYR A 54 -3.57 19.28 -11.13
CA TYR A 54 -2.35 19.98 -10.72
C TYR A 54 -1.84 19.57 -9.33
N ASN A 55 -2.71 19.08 -8.46
CA ASN A 55 -2.39 18.78 -7.05
C ASN A 55 -1.83 17.37 -6.82
N ASN A 56 -1.25 16.69 -7.81
CA ASN A 56 -0.71 15.35 -7.59
C ASN A 56 0.52 15.41 -6.66
N GLY A 57 0.46 14.72 -5.52
CA GLY A 57 1.43 14.83 -4.42
C GLY A 57 1.04 15.85 -3.35
N GLN A 58 -0.06 16.57 -3.54
CA GLN A 58 -0.68 17.47 -2.57
C GLN A 58 -2.16 17.14 -2.36
N ILE A 59 -2.57 15.90 -2.68
CA ILE A 59 -3.96 15.46 -2.49
C ILE A 59 -4.17 15.23 -1.00
N GLY A 60 -4.60 16.27 -0.31
CA GLY A 60 -4.93 16.23 1.11
C GLY A 60 -6.30 15.60 1.33
N CYS A 61 -6.35 14.52 2.12
CA CYS A 61 -7.61 14.00 2.64
C CYS A 61 -7.42 13.33 3.99
N SER A 62 -8.30 13.64 4.92
CA SER A 62 -8.44 12.94 6.19
C SER A 62 -9.33 11.70 6.05
N TYR A 63 -9.25 10.78 7.02
CA TYR A 63 -10.15 9.62 7.06
C TYR A 63 -11.62 10.01 7.24
N ARG A 64 -11.86 11.16 7.87
CA ARG A 64 -13.21 11.70 8.03
C ARG A 64 -13.81 12.10 6.69
N GLU A 65 -13.08 12.91 5.93
CA GLU A 65 -13.46 13.34 4.59
C GLU A 65 -13.67 12.16 3.64
N LEU A 66 -12.77 11.16 3.68
CA LEU A 66 -12.98 9.92 2.91
C LEU A 66 -14.21 9.15 3.38
N GLY A 67 -14.52 9.16 4.67
CA GLY A 67 -15.73 8.51 5.19
C GLY A 67 -17.00 9.23 4.75
N GLU A 68 -16.97 10.56 4.62
CA GLU A 68 -18.05 11.37 4.06
C GLU A 68 -18.22 11.08 2.56
N ASP A 69 -17.14 11.05 1.78
CA ASP A 69 -17.15 10.73 0.34
C ASP A 69 -17.66 9.30 0.07
N LEU A 70 -17.35 8.35 0.95
CA LEU A 70 -17.76 6.94 0.84
C LEU A 70 -19.13 6.65 1.48
N GLY A 71 -19.72 7.61 2.21
CA GLY A 71 -20.93 7.39 3.01
C GLY A 71 -20.77 6.38 4.15
N ASN A 72 -19.54 6.13 4.61
CA ASN A 72 -19.23 5.17 5.67
C ASN A 72 -18.06 5.65 6.54
N GLN A 73 -18.33 5.87 7.83
CA GLN A 73 -17.36 6.40 8.80
C GLN A 73 -16.51 5.33 9.50
N ASN A 74 -16.36 4.13 8.92
CA ASN A 74 -15.47 3.11 9.46
C ASN A 74 -13.99 3.44 9.15
N TYR A 75 -13.40 4.30 9.98
CA TYR A 75 -12.04 4.81 9.81
C TYR A 75 -10.97 3.70 9.82
N SER A 76 -11.18 2.63 10.58
CA SER A 76 -10.26 1.48 10.59
C SER A 76 -10.24 0.76 9.24
N ARG A 77 -11.41 0.62 8.60
CA ARG A 77 -11.50 0.04 7.25
C ARG A 77 -10.90 0.95 6.19
N ILE A 78 -11.13 2.26 6.30
CA ILE A 78 -10.52 3.27 5.43
C ILE A 78 -8.99 3.21 5.54
N ALA A 79 -8.45 3.19 6.75
CA ALA A 79 -7.00 3.12 6.97
C ALA A 79 -6.38 1.84 6.36
N ARG A 80 -7.02 0.68 6.52
CA ARG A 80 -6.59 -0.58 5.89
C ARG A 80 -6.63 -0.49 4.37
N ALA A 81 -7.72 0.01 3.80
CA ALA A 81 -7.86 0.15 2.36
C ALA A 81 -6.85 1.13 1.74
N ILE A 82 -6.49 2.20 2.45
CA ILE A 82 -5.39 3.09 2.03
C ILE A 82 -4.07 2.33 2.04
N ALA A 83 -3.77 1.59 3.12
CA ALA A 83 -2.56 0.79 3.21
C ALA A 83 -2.45 -0.25 2.08
N ASP A 84 -3.54 -0.97 1.78
CA ASP A 84 -3.61 -1.95 0.68
C ASP A 84 -3.33 -1.30 -0.68
N THR A 85 -3.82 -0.07 -0.87
CA THR A 85 -3.63 0.69 -2.12
C THR A 85 -2.19 1.18 -2.26
N ILE A 86 -1.55 1.55 -1.15
CA ILE A 86 -0.12 1.91 -1.10
C ILE A 86 0.75 0.69 -1.38
N GLU A 87 0.47 -0.44 -0.73
CA GLU A 87 1.20 -1.69 -0.90
C GLU A 87 1.25 -2.15 -2.37
N ARG A 88 0.12 -2.00 -3.07
CA ARG A 88 -0.03 -2.34 -4.50
C ARG A 88 0.57 -1.29 -5.45
N GLY A 89 1.19 -0.23 -4.92
CA GLY A 89 1.86 0.80 -5.70
C GLY A 89 0.92 1.67 -6.54
N LEU A 90 -0.37 1.75 -6.18
CA LEU A 90 -1.35 2.63 -6.85
C LEU A 90 -1.36 4.04 -6.26
N LEU A 91 -0.95 4.14 -5.00
CA LEU A 91 -0.94 5.36 -4.20
C LEU A 91 0.35 5.42 -3.39
N ASP A 92 0.79 6.62 -3.05
CA ASP A 92 1.98 6.86 -2.23
C ASP A 92 1.75 8.06 -1.29
N ILE A 93 2.48 8.11 -0.18
CA ILE A 93 2.41 9.21 0.79
C ILE A 93 3.45 10.26 0.40
N ALA A 94 2.99 11.41 -0.06
CA ALA A 94 3.87 12.53 -0.43
C ALA A 94 4.30 13.35 0.79
N ALA A 95 3.40 13.53 1.76
CA ALA A 95 3.68 14.19 3.02
C ALA A 95 2.90 13.52 4.16
N GLU A 96 3.60 13.27 5.28
CA GLU A 96 3.00 12.72 6.48
C GLU A 96 2.12 13.78 7.18
N SER A 97 1.11 13.34 7.94
CA SER A 97 0.30 14.26 8.73
C SER A 97 1.10 14.84 9.89
N ILE A 98 1.06 16.17 10.05
CA ILE A 98 1.65 16.85 11.21
C ILE A 98 0.52 17.39 12.07
N TRP A 99 0.24 16.70 13.18
CA TRP A 99 -0.84 17.07 14.11
C TRP A 99 -0.73 18.52 14.60
N LYS A 100 0.47 18.95 14.98
CA LYS A 100 0.71 20.30 15.51
C LYS A 100 0.36 21.40 14.52
N GLU A 101 0.53 21.14 13.23
CA GLU A 101 0.27 22.08 12.15
C GLU A 101 -1.12 21.87 11.51
N ARG A 102 -1.92 20.96 12.08
CA ARG A 102 -3.24 20.56 11.56
C ARG A 102 -3.21 20.15 10.09
N HIS A 103 -2.09 19.57 9.63
CA HIS A 103 -1.95 19.07 8.28
C HIS A 103 -2.40 17.61 8.17
N SER A 104 -3.31 17.35 7.24
CA SER A 104 -3.66 15.99 6.83
C SER A 104 -2.52 15.35 6.05
N ARG A 105 -2.53 14.01 5.97
CA ARG A 105 -1.67 13.30 5.01
C ARG A 105 -1.96 13.79 3.59
N GLN A 106 -0.91 13.88 2.80
CA GLN A 106 -1.00 14.20 1.38
C GLN A 106 -0.59 12.99 0.56
N TYR A 107 -1.38 12.70 -0.45
CA TYR A 107 -1.21 11.52 -1.28
C TYR A 107 -0.76 11.88 -2.70
N ARG A 108 -0.05 10.93 -3.31
CA ARG A 108 0.39 10.94 -4.70
C ARG A 108 -0.19 9.74 -5.42
N LEU A 109 -0.73 9.95 -6.61
CA LEU A 109 -1.11 8.90 -7.53
C LEU A 109 0.11 8.52 -8.36
N THR A 110 0.55 7.26 -8.26
CA THR A 110 1.81 6.80 -8.88
C THR A 110 1.74 6.75 -10.41
N PHE A 111 0.53 6.68 -10.97
CA PHE A 111 0.26 6.61 -12.41
C PHE A 111 0.01 7.98 -13.07
N ILE A 112 0.12 9.08 -12.31
CA ILE A 112 0.03 10.45 -12.82
C ILE A 112 1.36 11.14 -12.55
N SER A 113 1.83 11.98 -13.47
CA SER A 113 3.01 12.83 -13.23
C SER A 113 2.75 13.81 -12.09
N SER A 114 3.79 14.25 -11.39
CA SER A 114 3.68 15.23 -10.31
C SER A 114 4.62 16.41 -10.52
N GLY A 115 4.42 17.49 -9.77
CA GLY A 115 5.21 18.71 -9.88
C GLY A 115 4.54 19.80 -10.70
N SER A 116 5.20 20.96 -10.74
CA SER A 116 4.75 22.15 -11.45
C SER A 116 5.79 22.51 -12.51
N PRO A 117 5.39 23.01 -13.69
CA PRO A 117 6.33 23.55 -14.66
C PRO A 117 7.32 24.55 -14.00
N PRO A 118 8.63 24.48 -14.31
CA PRO A 118 9.28 23.62 -15.31
C PRO A 118 9.69 22.22 -14.78
N PHE A 119 9.53 21.94 -13.49
CA PHE A 119 10.01 20.71 -12.85
C PHE A 119 8.88 19.68 -12.72
N ILE A 120 8.62 18.97 -13.83
CA ILE A 120 7.65 17.86 -13.86
C ILE A 120 8.38 16.55 -13.57
N LYS A 121 7.95 15.84 -12.52
CA LYS A 121 8.37 14.48 -12.21
C LYS A 121 7.48 13.49 -12.98
N PRO A 122 8.07 12.52 -13.72
CA PRO A 122 7.29 11.52 -14.43
C PRO A 122 6.53 10.59 -13.46
N ALA A 123 5.44 9.98 -13.95
CA ALA A 123 4.70 8.98 -13.20
C ALA A 123 5.59 7.75 -12.91
N THR A 124 5.68 7.32 -11.65
CA THR A 124 6.52 6.18 -11.25
C THR A 124 5.94 4.84 -11.66
N ASN A 125 4.61 4.75 -11.81
CA ASN A 125 3.88 3.54 -12.23
C ASN A 125 4.21 2.27 -11.41
N GLU A 126 4.42 2.42 -10.11
CA GLU A 126 4.84 1.33 -9.19
C GLU A 126 3.91 0.12 -9.20
N TYR A 127 2.62 0.33 -9.50
CA TYR A 127 1.62 -0.73 -9.65
C TYR A 127 1.94 -1.76 -10.75
N ARG A 128 2.85 -1.46 -11.68
CA ARG A 128 3.25 -2.39 -12.76
C ARG A 128 4.10 -3.54 -12.26
N ASP A 129 4.81 -3.35 -11.16
CA ASP A 129 5.69 -4.36 -10.57
C ASP A 129 4.93 -5.29 -9.60
N TRP A 130 3.61 -5.15 -9.51
CA TRP A 130 2.74 -5.98 -8.67
C TRP A 130 2.21 -7.20 -9.45
N PRO A 131 2.20 -8.40 -8.86
CA PRO A 131 2.72 -8.72 -7.53
C PRO A 131 4.24 -8.70 -7.55
N ARG A 132 4.86 -8.10 -6.52
CA ARG A 132 6.29 -8.27 -6.35
C ARG A 132 6.50 -9.76 -6.19
N LYS A 133 7.20 -10.40 -7.13
CA LYS A 133 7.66 -11.77 -6.94
C LYS A 133 8.43 -11.72 -5.62
N ASN A 134 7.83 -12.25 -4.55
CA ASN A 134 8.60 -12.64 -3.39
C ASN A 134 9.68 -13.52 -3.98
N GLY A 135 10.93 -13.07 -3.89
CA GLY A 135 12.08 -13.93 -4.11
C GLY A 135 11.95 -15.05 -3.11
N VAL A 136 11.27 -16.13 -3.51
CA VAL A 136 11.76 -17.45 -3.16
C VAL A 136 13.14 -17.48 -3.80
N ASP A 137 14.13 -17.05 -3.02
CA ASP A 137 15.47 -17.56 -3.19
C ASP A 137 15.30 -19.06 -3.28
N HIS A 138 15.54 -19.59 -4.48
CA HIS A 138 15.91 -20.97 -4.63
C HIS A 138 17.19 -21.12 -3.81
N VAL A 139 17.05 -21.37 -2.51
CA VAL A 139 18.08 -22.03 -1.72
C VAL A 139 18.28 -23.33 -2.45
N SER A 140 19.34 -23.38 -3.24
CA SER A 140 19.81 -24.57 -3.92
C SER A 140 19.86 -25.70 -2.91
N ALA A 141 18.90 -26.62 -3.00
CA ALA A 141 18.92 -27.90 -2.33
C ALA A 141 19.86 -28.89 -3.04
N ASP A 142 20.93 -28.39 -3.66
CA ASP A 142 22.00 -29.18 -4.28
C ASP A 142 23.33 -28.83 -3.61
N ALA A 143 23.43 -29.28 -2.37
CA ALA A 143 24.70 -29.66 -1.76
C ALA A 143 24.46 -30.93 -0.94
N SER A 144 23.99 -31.99 -1.61
CA SER A 144 24.12 -33.35 -1.11
C SER A 144 25.59 -33.76 -1.17
N THR A 145 26.36 -33.38 -0.15
CA THR A 145 27.57 -34.13 0.20
C THR A 145 27.17 -35.11 1.29
N SER A 146 26.94 -36.34 0.84
CA SER A 146 26.89 -37.52 1.69
C SER A 146 28.15 -37.58 2.56
N ALA A 147 27.97 -37.67 3.87
CA ALA A 147 28.90 -38.34 4.76
C ALA A 147 28.09 -38.97 5.88
N GLU A 148 28.00 -40.29 5.81
CA GLU A 148 27.47 -41.18 6.82
C GLU A 148 28.19 -41.02 8.16
N GLY A 149 27.47 -41.28 9.25
CA GLY A 149 28.09 -41.68 10.52
C GLY A 149 27.49 -41.01 11.74
N GLY A 150 26.73 -41.76 12.55
CA GLY A 150 26.44 -41.36 13.93
C GLY A 150 25.05 -41.66 14.43
N SER A 151 24.81 -42.95 14.67
CA SER A 151 23.70 -43.49 15.45
C SER A 151 23.61 -42.90 16.87
N ALA A 152 22.39 -43.01 17.43
CA ALA A 152 22.01 -43.01 18.84
C ALA A 152 21.57 -41.68 19.47
N GLY A 153 20.32 -41.68 19.94
CA GLY A 153 19.66 -40.56 20.58
C GLY A 153 20.09 -40.30 22.01
N SER A 154 19.60 -39.18 22.54
CA SER A 154 19.49 -38.96 23.98
C SER A 154 18.29 -38.09 24.28
N LYS A 155 17.32 -38.68 24.97
CA LYS A 155 16.30 -37.98 25.74
C LYS A 155 17.04 -37.22 26.83
N MET A 156 16.76 -35.91 26.97
CA MET A 156 17.30 -35.10 28.06
C MET A 156 16.95 -35.73 29.42
N SER A 157 17.95 -35.89 30.28
CA SER A 157 17.77 -36.42 31.64
C SER A 157 17.19 -35.37 32.59
N ALA A 158 16.37 -35.84 33.53
CA ALA A 158 15.66 -35.03 34.52
C ALA A 158 16.58 -34.30 35.53
N GLU A 159 17.88 -34.62 35.58
CA GLU A 159 18.86 -33.90 36.41
C GLU A 159 19.17 -32.49 35.87
N ALA A 160 19.05 -32.26 34.56
CA ALA A 160 19.28 -30.94 33.98
C ALA A 160 18.17 -29.93 34.33
N MET A 161 16.97 -30.40 34.69
CA MET A 161 15.85 -29.53 35.10
C MET A 161 15.92 -29.12 36.59
N SER A 162 16.58 -29.90 37.45
CA SER A 162 16.72 -29.58 38.89
C SER A 162 17.81 -28.52 39.18
N ALA A 163 18.82 -28.40 38.31
CA ALA A 163 19.87 -27.38 38.44
C ALA A 163 19.39 -25.96 38.07
N VAL A 164 18.32 -25.83 37.29
CA VAL A 164 17.77 -24.52 36.87
C VAL A 164 16.82 -23.94 37.94
N GLU A 165 16.11 -24.78 38.69
CA GLU A 165 15.21 -24.34 39.76
C GLU A 165 15.97 -23.84 41.01
N THR A 166 17.09 -24.46 41.36
CA THR A 166 17.93 -24.05 42.50
C THR A 166 18.69 -22.74 42.26
N ALA A 167 18.96 -22.37 40.99
CA ALA A 167 19.55 -21.08 40.63
C ALA A 167 18.55 -19.92 40.68
N LYS A 168 17.25 -20.19 40.48
CA LYS A 168 16.18 -19.16 40.53
C LYS A 168 15.77 -18.81 41.97
N ALA A 169 15.83 -19.74 42.91
CA ALA A 169 15.51 -19.51 44.32
C ALA A 169 16.60 -18.73 45.10
N ARG A 170 17.85 -18.71 44.63
CA ARG A 170 18.95 -17.97 45.30
C ARG A 170 19.02 -16.48 44.95
N LYS A 171 18.28 -16.02 43.92
CA LYS A 171 18.32 -14.62 43.46
C LYS A 171 17.22 -13.73 44.03
N THR A 172 16.19 -14.31 44.66
CA THR A 172 15.07 -13.61 45.30
C THR A 172 15.25 -13.37 46.80
N ALA A 173 16.30 -13.90 47.43
CA ALA A 173 16.57 -13.72 48.86
C ALA A 173 17.66 -12.66 49.19
N LYS A 174 18.07 -11.83 48.21
CA LYS A 174 19.14 -10.82 48.39
C LYS A 174 18.73 -9.39 47.99
N VAL A 175 17.43 -9.10 48.04
CA VAL A 175 16.88 -7.74 47.92
C VAL A 175 15.77 -7.57 48.96
N VAL A 176 16.17 -7.40 50.22
CA VAL A 176 15.48 -6.64 51.28
C VAL A 176 16.57 -5.99 52.11
#